data_AF-A0A7K6GSH2-F1
#
_entry.id   AF-A0A7K6GSH2-F1
#
_cell.length_a   1.000
_cell.length_b   1.000
_cell.length_c   1.000
_cell.angle_alpha   90.00
_cell.angle_beta   90.00
_cell.angle_gamma   90.00
#
_symmetry.space_group_name_H-M   'P 1'
#
loop_
_entity.id
_entity.type
_entity.pdbx_description
1 polymer ?
#
loop_
_entity_poly.entity_id
_entity_poly.type
_entity_poly.pdbx_seq_one_letter_code
_entity_poly.pdbx_strand_id
1 'polypeptide(L)'
;IFHVLPGKLDPLRTFEVAAALGLPRSRVEGTIQATMSLLSRCLGTGNNVALTLRDIGVLLVEQHRVQMRFYHDFLEAVAGKENLEKGVFKIPKLLDMVVPREVSMAALTWSGSVIIFPECVQE
;
A
#
# COMPACT_ATOMS: atom_id res chain seq x y z
N ILE A 1 -5.64 -10.98 -16.74
CA ILE A 1 -6.73 -10.11 -16.22
C ILE A 1 -6.86 -10.45 -14.74
N PHE A 2 -6.50 -9.54 -13.84
CA PHE A 2 -6.68 -9.78 -12.41
C PHE A 2 -8.18 -9.78 -12.10
N HIS A 3 -8.73 -10.95 -11.77
CA HIS A 3 -10.08 -11.03 -11.20
C HIS A 3 -9.98 -10.53 -9.75
N VAL A 4 -10.31 -9.26 -9.53
CA VAL A 4 -10.63 -8.77 -8.19
C VAL A 4 -11.93 -9.45 -7.80
N LEU A 5 -11.85 -10.56 -7.06
CA LEU A 5 -13.03 -11.17 -6.46
C LEU A 5 -13.66 -10.14 -5.53
N PRO A 6 -14.98 -9.93 -5.56
CA PRO A 6 -15.66 -9.12 -4.57
C PRO A 6 -15.60 -9.86 -3.24
N GLY A 7 -14.51 -9.67 -2.50
CA GLY A 7 -14.44 -10.07 -1.11
C GLY A 7 -15.48 -9.23 -0.36
N LYS A 8 -16.50 -9.88 0.18
CA LYS A 8 -17.39 -9.23 1.14
C LYS A 8 -16.52 -8.77 2.31
N LEU A 9 -16.46 -7.46 2.54
CA LEU A 9 -15.77 -6.91 3.71
C LEU A 9 -16.32 -7.59 4.95
N ASP A 10 -15.43 -8.20 5.73
CA ASP A 10 -15.80 -8.82 7.00
C ASP A 10 -16.29 -7.70 7.95
N PRO A 11 -17.59 -7.70 8.32
CA PRO A 11 -18.17 -6.69 9.19
C PRO A 11 -17.41 -6.50 10.52
N LEU A 12 -16.82 -7.58 11.04
CA LEU A 12 -16.11 -7.56 12.32
C LEU A 12 -14.79 -6.77 12.20
N ARG A 13 -14.07 -6.97 11.09
CA ARG A 13 -12.80 -6.26 10.85
C ARG A 13 -13.01 -4.78 10.62
N THR A 14 -14.11 -4.40 9.97
CA THR A 14 -14.39 -2.97 9.75
C THR A 14 -14.82 -2.25 11.02
N PHE A 15 -15.47 -2.96 11.95
CA PHE A 15 -15.80 -2.44 13.28
C PHE A 15 -14.54 -2.18 14.11
N GLU A 16 -13.60 -3.12 14.15
CA GLU A 16 -12.33 -2.97 14.87
C GLU A 16 -11.51 -1.80 14.34
N VAL A 17 -11.41 -1.67 13.00
CA VAL A 17 -10.71 -0.56 12.35
C VAL A 17 -11.40 0.77 12.64
N ALA A 18 -12.73 0.83 12.56
CA ALA A 18 -13.50 2.03 12.90
C ALA A 18 -13.30 2.47 14.35
N ALA A 19 -13.31 1.52 15.29
CA ALA A 19 -13.05 1.78 16.70
C ALA A 19 -11.61 2.29 16.92
N ALA A 20 -10.61 1.65 16.30
CA ALA A 20 -9.20 2.07 16.40
C ALA A 20 -8.95 3.47 15.83
N LEU A 21 -9.67 3.85 14.76
CA LEU A 21 -9.57 5.15 14.13
C LEU A 21 -10.49 6.22 14.75
N GLY A 22 -11.38 5.85 15.69
CA GLY A 22 -12.41 6.76 16.20
C GLY A 22 -13.36 7.29 15.12
N LEU A 23 -13.56 6.53 14.04
CA LEU A 23 -14.38 6.94 12.90
C LEU A 23 -15.71 6.18 12.85
N PRO A 24 -16.76 6.77 12.25
CA PRO A 24 -17.97 6.03 11.95
C PRO A 24 -17.68 4.83 11.04
N ARG A 25 -18.26 3.67 11.35
CA ARG A 25 -18.11 2.46 10.53
C ARG A 25 -18.47 2.70 9.06
N SER A 26 -19.54 3.44 8.79
CA SER A 26 -19.96 3.80 7.43
C SER A 26 -18.91 4.63 6.68
N ARG A 27 -18.14 5.48 7.38
CA ARG A 27 -17.03 6.24 6.80
C ARG A 27 -15.90 5.28 6.41
N VAL A 28 -15.53 4.34 7.29
CA VAL A 28 -14.50 3.33 7.00
C VAL A 28 -14.91 2.42 5.84
N GLU A 29 -16.14 1.89 5.86
CA GLU A 29 -16.69 1.06 4.77
C GLU A 29 -16.69 1.83 3.44
N GLY A 30 -17.16 3.08 3.45
CA GLY A 30 -17.17 3.95 2.26
C GLY A 30 -15.77 4.22 1.72
N THR A 31 -14.79 4.52 2.59
CA THR A 31 -13.39 4.73 2.18
C THR A 31 -12.79 3.47 1.57
N ILE A 32 -12.99 2.30 2.18
CA ILE A 32 -12.49 1.03 1.63
C ILE A 32 -13.15 0.76 0.28
N GLN A 33 -14.46 0.92 0.17
CA GLN A 33 -15.18 0.69 -1.08
C GLN A 33 -14.71 1.63 -2.19
N ALA A 34 -14.59 2.92 -1.91
CA ALA A 34 -14.10 3.92 -2.88
C ALA A 34 -12.66 3.60 -3.34
N THR A 35 -11.79 3.24 -2.40
CA THR A 35 -10.42 2.81 -2.67
C THR A 35 -10.40 1.56 -3.57
N MET A 36 -11.15 0.52 -3.22
CA MET A 36 -11.20 -0.70 -4.02
C MET A 36 -11.78 -0.48 -5.42
N SER A 37 -12.81 0.35 -5.55
CA SER A 37 -13.39 0.72 -6.86
C SER A 37 -12.40 1.48 -7.73
N LEU A 38 -11.67 2.44 -7.16
CA LEU A 38 -10.64 3.20 -7.87
C LEU A 38 -9.50 2.27 -8.32
N LEU A 39 -8.99 1.44 -7.42
CA LEU A 39 -7.94 0.45 -7.73
C LEU A 39 -8.37 -0.48 -8.85
N SER A 40 -9.57 -1.07 -8.74
CA SER A 40 -10.13 -1.96 -9.76
C SER A 40 -10.22 -1.28 -11.12
N ARG A 41 -10.69 -0.03 -11.16
CA ARG A 41 -10.76 0.76 -12.40
C ARG A 41 -9.37 0.95 -13.01
N CYS A 42 -8.39 1.38 -12.22
CA CYS A 42 -7.03 1.62 -12.70
C CYS A 42 -6.39 0.36 -13.29
N LEU A 43 -6.54 -0.77 -12.58
CA LEU A 43 -6.08 -2.08 -13.03
C LEU A 43 -6.78 -2.53 -14.33
N GLY A 44 -8.10 -2.31 -14.44
CA GLY A 44 -8.87 -2.64 -15.63
C GLY A 44 -8.46 -1.83 -16.87
N THR A 45 -8.02 -0.58 -16.68
CA THR A 45 -7.52 0.29 -17.75
C THR A 45 -6.04 0.11 -18.09
N GLY A 46 -5.32 -0.74 -17.34
CA GLY A 46 -3.87 -0.93 -17.51
C GLY A 46 -3.03 0.27 -17.08
N ASN A 47 -3.60 1.18 -16.28
CA ASN A 47 -2.88 2.32 -15.73
C ASN A 47 -1.89 1.84 -14.67
N ASN A 48 -0.74 2.50 -14.59
CA ASN A 48 0.19 2.28 -13.49
C ASN A 48 -0.40 2.83 -12.19
N VAL A 49 -0.22 2.10 -11.10
CA VAL A 49 -0.76 2.44 -9.78
C VAL A 49 0.35 2.39 -8.75
N ALA A 50 0.41 3.40 -7.88
CA ALA A 50 1.18 3.33 -6.65
C ALA A 50 0.24 3.56 -5.47
N LEU A 51 -0.04 2.52 -4.72
CA LEU A 51 -0.84 2.59 -3.49
C LEU A 51 0.10 2.76 -2.30
N THR A 52 0.03 3.92 -1.64
CA THR A 52 0.80 4.19 -0.44
C THR A 52 0.07 3.68 0.80
N LEU A 53 0.77 2.86 1.56
CA LEU A 53 0.40 2.41 2.90
C LEU A 53 1.27 3.20 3.87
N ARG A 54 0.71 4.26 4.47
CA ARG A 54 1.41 5.33 5.20
C ARG A 54 2.58 4.87 6.07
N ASP A 55 2.41 3.78 6.81
CA ASP A 55 3.37 3.30 7.80
C ASP A 55 4.05 1.98 7.41
N ILE A 56 3.85 1.54 6.17
CA ILE A 56 4.32 0.24 5.66
C ILE A 56 5.21 0.44 4.44
N GLY A 57 4.72 1.18 3.42
CA GLY A 57 5.41 1.34 2.16
C GLY A 57 4.48 1.61 0.98
N VAL A 58 4.89 1.20 -0.22
CA VAL A 58 4.20 1.48 -1.48
C VAL A 58 4.02 0.19 -2.28
N LEU A 59 2.78 -0.11 -2.65
CA LEU A 59 2.44 -1.17 -3.59
C LEU A 59 2.37 -0.59 -5.00
N LEU A 60 3.31 -0.99 -5.85
CA LEU A 60 3.42 -0.59 -7.24
C LEU A 60 2.81 -1.65 -8.14
N VAL A 61 1.95 -1.22 -9.06
CA VAL A 61 1.45 -2.04 -10.17
C VAL A 61 1.82 -1.36 -11.47
N GLU A 62 2.79 -1.92 -12.19
CA GLU A 62 3.28 -1.40 -13.46
C GLU A 62 3.48 -2.53 -14.47
N GLN A 63 3.07 -2.32 -15.73
CA GLN A 63 3.34 -3.26 -16.82
C GLN A 63 2.98 -4.73 -16.47
N HIS A 64 1.84 -4.93 -15.78
CA HIS A 64 1.38 -6.24 -15.28
C HIS A 64 2.23 -6.89 -14.17
N ARG A 65 3.18 -6.16 -13.60
CA ARG A 65 3.95 -6.58 -12.43
C ARG A 65 3.43 -5.87 -11.19
N VAL A 66 3.40 -6.60 -10.09
CA VAL A 66 3.07 -6.07 -8.76
C VAL A 66 4.34 -6.15 -7.91
N GLN A 67 4.74 -5.03 -7.33
CA GLN A 67 5.92 -4.94 -6.47
C GLN A 67 5.57 -4.20 -5.18
N MET A 68 5.97 -4.74 -4.04
CA MET A 68 5.91 -4.04 -2.77
C MET A 68 7.27 -3.43 -2.48
N ARG A 69 7.30 -2.14 -2.16
CA ARG A 69 8.44 -1.45 -1.57
C ARG A 69 8.09 -1.05 -0.14
N PHE A 70 8.97 -1.28 0.80
CA PHE A 70 8.73 -1.01 2.22
C PHE A 70 9.54 0.18 2.69
N TYR A 71 8.99 0.92 3.65
CA TYR A 71 9.80 1.89 4.38
C TYR A 71 10.79 1.17 5.29
N HIS A 72 11.99 1.75 5.42
CA HIS A 72 13.05 1.15 6.22
C HIS A 72 12.64 1.01 7.70
N ASP A 73 12.03 2.04 8.26
CA ASP A 73 11.53 2.08 9.64
C ASP A 73 10.50 0.97 9.90
N PHE A 74 9.60 0.71 8.94
CA PHE A 74 8.67 -0.41 9.01
C PHE A 74 9.37 -1.77 9.04
N LEU A 75 10.32 -2.00 8.12
CA LEU A 75 11.06 -3.27 8.08
C LEU A 75 11.90 -3.48 9.34
N GLU A 76 12.51 -2.42 9.86
CA GLU A 76 13.28 -2.46 11.10
C GLU A 76 12.36 -2.77 12.29
N ALA A 77 11.17 -2.19 12.35
CA ALA A 77 10.19 -2.45 13.41
C ALA A 77 9.67 -3.91 13.39
N VAL A 78 9.51 -4.51 12.21
CA VAL A 78 8.97 -5.88 12.07
C VAL A 78 10.06 -6.95 12.19
N ALA A 79 11.21 -6.76 11.53
CA ALA A 79 12.27 -7.75 11.50
C ALA A 79 13.28 -7.59 12.65
N GLY A 80 13.41 -6.38 13.20
CA GLY A 80 14.51 -5.99 14.06
C GLY A 80 15.76 -5.63 13.24
N LYS A 81 16.48 -4.61 13.68
CA LYS A 81 17.65 -4.05 12.99
C LYS A 81 18.69 -5.10 12.59
N GLU A 82 19.12 -5.95 13.52
CA GLU A 82 20.15 -6.96 13.24
C GLU A 82 19.72 -7.97 12.17
N ASN A 83 18.44 -8.36 12.16
CA ASN A 83 17.94 -9.32 11.18
C ASN A 83 17.80 -8.67 9.81
N LEU A 84 17.40 -7.40 9.77
CA LEU A 84 17.35 -6.62 8.53
C LEU A 84 18.75 -6.48 7.93
N GLU A 85 19.75 -6.09 8.73
CA GLU A 85 21.15 -6.00 8.30
C GLU A 85 21.71 -7.35 7.81
N LYS A 86 21.47 -8.43 8.55
CA LYS A 86 21.86 -9.80 8.13
C LYS A 86 21.16 -10.20 6.83
N GLY A 87 19.89 -9.84 6.67
CA GLY A 87 19.09 -10.10 5.48
C GLY A 87 19.67 -9.38 4.26
N VAL A 88 19.92 -8.08 4.37
CA VAL A 88 20.53 -7.26 3.32
C VAL A 88 21.93 -7.76 2.96
N PHE A 89 22.75 -8.13 3.95
CA PHE A 89 24.07 -8.70 3.70
C PHE A 89 24.01 -10.01 2.88
N LYS A 90 23.06 -10.89 3.19
CA LYS A 90 22.87 -12.16 2.48
C LYS A 90 22.21 -11.98 1.11
N ILE A 91 21.32 -10.99 0.99
CA ILE A 91 20.52 -10.74 -0.21
C ILE A 91 20.56 -9.23 -0.49
N PRO A 92 21.61 -8.73 -1.15
CA PRO A 92 21.75 -7.30 -1.43
C PRO A 92 20.57 -6.69 -2.21
N LYS A 93 19.89 -7.51 -3.04
CA LYS A 93 18.67 -7.12 -3.77
C LYS A 93 17.49 -6.71 -2.88
N LEU A 94 17.52 -6.99 -1.57
CA LEU A 94 16.51 -6.48 -0.64
C LEU A 94 16.51 -4.94 -0.60
N LEU A 95 17.64 -4.30 -0.88
CA LEU A 95 17.73 -2.83 -0.95
C LEU A 95 16.84 -2.24 -2.03
N ASP A 96 16.59 -2.96 -3.13
CA ASP A 96 15.68 -2.52 -4.20
C ASP A 96 14.21 -2.51 -3.74
N MET A 97 13.91 -3.20 -2.64
CA MET A 97 12.59 -3.24 -2.01
C MET A 97 12.45 -2.22 -0.88
N VAL A 98 13.51 -1.48 -0.53
CA VAL A 98 13.45 -0.44 0.51
C VAL A 98 13.29 0.92 -0.15
N VAL A 99 12.39 1.74 0.36
CA VAL A 99 12.17 3.11 -0.13
C VAL A 99 12.24 4.12 1.02
N PRO A 100 12.92 5.26 0.85
CA PRO A 100 12.84 6.36 1.81
C PRO A 100 11.45 7.01 1.80
N ARG A 101 10.96 7.43 2.97
CA ARG A 101 9.62 8.03 3.13
C ARG A 101 9.44 9.32 2.32
N GLU A 102 10.53 10.04 2.07
CA GLU A 102 10.57 11.35 1.40
C GLU A 102 10.60 11.27 -0.13
N VAL A 103 10.69 10.07 -0.72
CA VAL A 103 10.78 9.94 -2.17
C VAL A 103 9.44 10.27 -2.82
N SER A 104 9.47 11.18 -3.81
CA SER A 104 8.33 11.44 -4.68
C SER A 104 7.86 10.13 -5.32
N MET A 105 6.58 9.79 -5.19
CA MET A 105 6.04 8.55 -5.76
C MET A 105 6.17 8.51 -7.29
N ALA A 106 6.23 9.68 -7.95
CA ALA A 106 6.49 9.77 -9.38
C ALA A 106 7.91 9.27 -9.74
N ALA A 107 8.88 9.33 -8.82
CA ALA A 107 10.22 8.78 -9.00
C ALA A 107 10.29 7.27 -8.74
N LEU A 108 9.26 6.69 -8.12
CA LEU A 108 9.17 5.25 -7.88
C LEU A 108 8.59 4.48 -9.07
N THR A 109 7.94 5.19 -9.99
CA THR A 109 7.28 4.64 -11.18
C THR A 109 8.10 4.89 -12.44
N TRP A 110 8.11 3.94 -13.37
CA TRP A 110 8.75 4.16 -14.67
C TRP A 110 7.93 5.11 -15.55
N SER A 111 6.60 5.17 -15.36
CA SER A 111 5.68 5.89 -16.28
C SER A 111 5.09 7.21 -15.76
N GLY A 112 5.49 7.70 -14.58
CA GLY A 112 5.13 9.04 -14.08
C GLY A 112 3.66 9.29 -13.73
N SER A 113 2.77 8.30 -13.88
CA SER A 113 1.35 8.39 -13.53
C SER A 113 1.07 7.62 -12.24
N VAL A 114 0.81 8.35 -11.16
CA VAL A 114 0.56 7.77 -9.82
C VAL A 114 -0.77 8.28 -9.29
N ILE A 115 -1.62 7.35 -8.86
CA ILE A 115 -2.86 7.66 -8.15
C ILE A 115 -2.63 7.39 -6.66
N ILE A 116 -2.58 8.47 -5.89
CA ILE A 116 -2.42 8.43 -4.44
C ILE A 116 -3.80 8.23 -3.84
N PHE A 117 -3.95 7.22 -3.00
CA PHE A 117 -5.21 6.95 -2.32
C PHE A 117 -5.46 7.96 -1.20
N PRO A 118 -6.72 8.37 -0.98
CA PRO A 118 -7.05 9.34 0.06
C PRO A 118 -6.71 8.80 1.45
N GLU A 119 -6.08 9.64 2.28
CA GLU A 119 -5.99 9.37 3.72
C GLU A 119 -7.40 9.45 4.34
N CYS A 120 -7.71 8.54 5.26
CA CYS A 120 -8.92 8.67 6.07
C CYS A 120 -8.63 9.76 7.12
N VAL A 121 -8.97 11.01 6.79
CA VAL A 121 -8.71 12.14 7.69
C VAL A 121 -9.73 12.13 8.82
N GLN A 122 -9.22 12.18 10.04
CA GLN A 122 -10.00 12.40 11.26
C GLN A 122 -10.21 13.92 11.39
N GLU A 123 -11.47 14.36 11.45
CA GLU A 123 -11.81 15.78 11.68
C GLU A 123 -11.65 16.15 13.16
#